data_AF-A0A3D2MF36-F1
#
_entry.id   AF-A0A3D2MF36-F1
#
_cell.length_a   1.000
_cell.length_b   1.000
_cell.length_c   1.000
_cell.angle_alpha   90.00
_cell.angle_beta   90.00
_cell.angle_gamma   90.00
#
_symmetry.space_group_name_H-M   'P 1'
#
loop_
_entity.id
_entity.type
_entity.pdbx_description
1 polymer ?
#
loop_
_entity_poly.entity_id
_entity_poly.type
_entity_poly.pdbx_seq_one_letter_code
_entity_poly.pdbx_strand_id
1 'polypeptide(L)'
;MDDTSSTAAIILAAGSSSRMGNGRHKLLLMLDERTVLAHVIEAALASQARPIVVILGHEAWKVRAVVAAYMAQQDITVVENPDYLLGMSTSMRVGVATLLEGKSAKVGQRMGQDEDKEKRQGEQSQFDADSALIMLGDQPLITA
;
A
#
# COMPACT_ATOMS: atom_id res chain seq x y z
N MET A 1 -28.91 -6.60 -8.52
CA MET A 1 -28.01 -7.05 -7.45
C MET A 1 -26.68 -6.44 -7.81
N ASP A 2 -26.33 -5.33 -7.18
CA ASP A 2 -25.09 -4.62 -7.50
C ASP A 2 -23.93 -5.36 -6.84
N ASP A 3 -23.38 -6.32 -7.59
CA ASP A 3 -22.10 -6.95 -7.30
C ASP A 3 -21.02 -5.91 -7.58
N THR A 4 -20.83 -5.00 -6.63
CA THR A 4 -19.94 -3.85 -6.81
C THR A 4 -18.51 -4.33 -6.56
N SER A 5 -17.85 -4.83 -7.61
CA SER A 5 -16.48 -5.33 -7.52
C SER A 5 -15.56 -4.27 -6.94
N SER A 6 -14.93 -4.56 -5.80
CA SER A 6 -14.01 -3.63 -5.14
C SER A 6 -12.57 -3.82 -5.64
N THR A 7 -11.83 -2.71 -5.79
CA THR A 7 -10.45 -2.72 -6.31
C THR A 7 -9.53 -2.11 -5.27
N ALA A 8 -8.50 -2.85 -4.82
CA ALA A 8 -7.42 -2.29 -4.00
C ALA A 8 -6.34 -1.64 -4.87
N ALA A 9 -5.52 -0.76 -4.28
CA ALA A 9 -4.28 -0.29 -4.88
C ALA A 9 -3.07 -0.81 -4.09
N ILE A 10 -2.06 -1.31 -4.80
CA ILE A 10 -0.76 -1.66 -4.23
C ILE A 10 0.29 -0.77 -4.90
N ILE A 11 0.89 0.14 -4.13
CA ILE A 11 1.97 1.01 -4.57
C ILE A 11 3.31 0.35 -4.22
N LEU A 12 4.08 -0.02 -5.24
CA LEU A 12 5.42 -0.58 -5.09
C LEU A 12 6.45 0.55 -4.96
N ALA A 13 6.84 0.85 -3.73
CA ALA A 13 7.78 1.92 -3.35
C ALA A 13 9.07 1.37 -2.71
N ALA A 14 9.42 0.11 -3.00
CA ALA A 14 10.56 -0.59 -2.40
C ALA A 14 11.87 -0.49 -3.21
N GLY A 15 11.84 0.13 -4.39
CA GLY A 15 12.94 0.12 -5.34
C GLY A 15 14.11 1.05 -4.98
N SER A 16 15.34 0.54 -5.11
CA SER A 16 16.57 1.27 -4.76
C SER A 16 17.08 2.27 -5.81
N SER A 17 16.38 2.40 -6.95
CA SER A 17 16.80 3.30 -8.06
C SER A 17 18.20 3.00 -8.61
N SER A 18 18.71 1.77 -8.46
CA SER A 18 20.10 1.37 -8.77
C SER A 18 20.52 1.61 -10.22
N ARG A 19 19.59 1.65 -11.18
CA ARG A 19 19.86 1.96 -12.59
C ARG A 19 20.01 3.45 -12.90
N MET A 20 19.67 4.34 -11.95
CA MET A 20 19.59 5.79 -12.21
C MET A 20 20.96 6.50 -12.12
N GLY A 21 22.06 5.77 -11.86
CA GLY A 21 23.45 6.20 -12.07
C GLY A 21 23.98 7.33 -11.19
N ASN A 22 23.11 8.08 -10.53
CA ASN A 22 23.43 9.31 -9.79
C ASN A 22 23.29 9.16 -8.26
N GLY A 23 23.03 7.96 -7.76
CA GLY A 23 22.93 7.68 -6.31
C GLY A 23 21.75 8.37 -5.61
N ARG A 24 20.85 9.03 -6.35
CA ARG A 24 19.68 9.71 -5.78
C ARG A 24 18.50 8.74 -5.74
N HIS A 25 17.78 8.72 -4.62
CA HIS A 25 16.58 7.91 -4.46
C HIS A 25 15.45 8.47 -5.33
N LYS A 26 15.12 7.82 -6.46
CA LYS A 26 14.15 8.31 -7.47
C LYS A 26 12.81 8.70 -6.86
N LEU A 27 12.31 7.90 -5.91
CA LEU A 27 11.03 8.16 -5.23
C LEU A 27 11.01 9.48 -4.45
N LEU A 28 12.17 9.97 -4.01
CA LEU A 28 12.32 11.19 -3.20
C LEU A 28 12.72 12.41 -4.03
N LEU A 29 12.90 12.26 -5.35
CA LEU A 29 13.18 13.40 -6.22
C LEU A 29 11.95 14.30 -6.31
N MET A 30 12.20 15.61 -6.33
CA MET A 30 11.15 16.61 -6.51
C MET A 30 10.79 16.74 -8.00
N LEU A 31 9.50 16.74 -8.29
CA LEU A 31 8.88 17.06 -9.56
C LEU A 31 7.64 17.92 -9.25
N ASP A 32 7.55 19.11 -9.81
CA ASP A 32 6.42 20.04 -9.58
C ASP A 32 6.06 20.18 -8.08
N GLU A 33 7.07 20.55 -7.28
CA GLU A 33 7.01 20.81 -5.83
C GLU A 33 6.64 19.63 -4.93
N ARG A 34 6.46 18.43 -5.49
CA ARG A 34 6.16 17.19 -4.75
C ARG A 34 7.19 16.13 -5.07
N THR A 35 7.33 15.13 -4.20
CA THR A 35 8.18 13.99 -4.52
C THR A 35 7.55 13.13 -5.62
N VAL A 36 8.35 12.40 -6.39
CA VAL A 36 7.85 11.43 -7.38
C VAL A 36 6.83 10.47 -6.77
N LEU A 37 7.09 9.98 -5.55
CA LEU A 37 6.16 9.10 -4.85
C LEU A 37 4.86 9.79 -4.44
N ALA A 38 4.92 11.07 -4.03
CA ALA A 38 3.74 11.85 -3.66
C ALA A 38 2.72 11.91 -4.82
N HIS A 39 3.17 12.12 -6.06
CA HIS A 39 2.28 12.08 -7.24
C HIS A 39 1.53 10.76 -7.37
N VAL A 40 2.21 9.62 -7.15
CA VAL A 40 1.60 8.29 -7.24
C VAL A 40 0.60 8.05 -6.10
N ILE A 41 0.94 8.47 -4.87
CA ILE A 41 0.03 8.36 -3.72
C ILE A 41 -1.23 9.20 -3.94
N GLU A 42 -1.08 10.44 -4.42
CA GLU A 42 -2.20 11.33 -4.68
C GLU A 42 -3.10 10.81 -5.81
N ALA A 43 -2.53 10.24 -6.88
CA ALA A 43 -3.31 9.57 -7.91
C ALA A 43 -4.10 8.38 -7.36
N ALA A 44 -3.49 7.54 -6.51
CA ALA A 44 -4.20 6.44 -5.87
C ALA A 44 -5.35 6.93 -4.99
N LEU A 45 -5.11 7.98 -4.20
CA LEU A 45 -6.11 8.60 -3.33
C LEU A 45 -7.26 9.25 -4.10
N ALA A 46 -6.99 9.86 -5.25
CA ALA A 46 -8.01 10.44 -6.13
C ALA A 46 -8.83 9.37 -6.87
N SER A 47 -8.33 8.14 -6.98
CA SER A 47 -9.07 7.01 -7.55
C SER A 47 -10.07 6.40 -6.57
N GLN A 48 -10.96 5.55 -7.08
CA GLN A 48 -11.87 4.74 -6.26
C GLN A 48 -11.17 3.52 -5.62
N ALA A 49 -9.90 3.26 -5.93
CA ALA A 49 -9.22 2.05 -5.47
C ALA A 49 -8.97 2.10 -3.97
N ARG A 50 -9.60 1.18 -3.23
CA ARG A 50 -9.50 1.05 -1.77
C ARG A 50 -9.52 -0.41 -1.38
N PRO A 51 -8.76 -0.80 -0.36
CA PRO A 51 -7.75 -0.01 0.39
C PRO A 51 -6.47 0.26 -0.43
N ILE A 52 -5.60 1.16 0.06
CA ILE A 52 -4.29 1.46 -0.54
C ILE A 52 -3.19 0.84 0.33
N VAL A 53 -2.33 0.03 -0.26
CA VAL A 53 -1.16 -0.58 0.40
C VAL A 53 0.12 -0.05 -0.24
N VAL A 54 1.01 0.54 0.55
CA VAL A 54 2.30 1.05 0.11
C VAL A 54 3.41 0.14 0.63
N ILE A 55 4.15 -0.47 -0.30
CA ILE A 55 5.23 -1.39 0.01
C ILE A 55 6.57 -0.65 -0.04
N LEU A 56 7.25 -0.58 1.11
CA LEU A 56 8.55 0.04 1.27
C LEU A 56 9.67 -1.00 1.23
N GLY A 57 10.91 -0.55 1.05
CA GLY A 57 12.09 -1.40 0.99
C GLY A 57 13.36 -0.58 1.17
N HIS A 58 14.07 -0.29 0.08
CA HIS A 58 15.27 0.55 0.14
C HIS A 58 15.00 1.90 0.84
N GLU A 59 15.85 2.27 1.80
CA GLU A 59 15.71 3.49 2.61
C GLU A 59 14.29 3.72 3.15
N ALA A 60 13.60 2.65 3.58
CA ALA A 60 12.19 2.69 4.00
C ALA A 60 11.86 3.83 4.97
N TRP A 61 12.76 4.18 5.89
CA TRP A 61 12.55 5.30 6.82
C TRP A 61 12.37 6.66 6.10
N LYS A 62 13.14 6.94 5.03
CA LYS A 62 13.00 8.18 4.24
C LYS A 62 11.71 8.17 3.45
N VAL A 63 11.40 7.03 2.83
CA VAL A 63 10.19 6.87 2.02
C VAL A 63 8.94 6.97 2.91
N ARG A 64 8.97 6.36 4.10
CA ARG A 64 7.92 6.45 5.12
C ARG A 64 7.65 7.89 5.54
N ALA A 65 8.66 8.75 5.64
CA ALA A 65 8.47 10.17 5.94
C ALA A 65 7.62 10.90 4.89
N VAL A 66 7.73 10.54 3.61
CA VAL A 66 6.86 11.05 2.55
C VAL A 66 5.44 10.55 2.73
N VAL A 67 5.27 9.24 2.96
CA VAL A 67 3.95 8.62 3.12
C VAL A 67 3.22 9.15 4.37
N ALA A 68 3.97 9.51 5.42
CA ALA A 68 3.42 10.01 6.69
C ALA A 68 2.49 11.21 6.51
N ALA A 69 2.75 12.08 5.53
CA ALA A 69 1.90 13.23 5.20
C ALA A 69 0.47 12.83 4.77
N TYR A 70 0.28 11.59 4.32
CA TYR A 70 -0.99 11.07 3.82
C TYR A 70 -1.69 10.11 4.79
N MET A 71 -1.05 9.73 5.91
CA MET A 71 -1.59 8.74 6.85
C MET A 71 -2.85 9.19 7.60
N ALA A 72 -3.16 10.49 7.62
CA ALA A 72 -4.42 10.99 8.17
C ALA A 72 -5.64 10.58 7.31
N GLN A 73 -5.42 10.16 6.06
CA GLN A 73 -6.45 9.64 5.18
C GLN A 73 -6.63 8.14 5.49
N GLN A 74 -7.82 7.73 5.95
CA GLN A 74 -8.09 6.45 6.63
C GLN A 74 -7.92 5.16 5.80
N ASP A 75 -7.19 5.18 4.69
CA ASP A 75 -7.17 4.09 3.71
C ASP A 75 -5.78 3.62 3.30
N ILE A 76 -4.71 4.19 3.86
CA ILE A 76 -3.34 3.85 3.48
C ILE A 76 -2.67 2.98 4.55
N THR A 77 -2.19 1.82 4.12
CA THR A 77 -1.40 0.89 4.94
C THR A 77 0.01 0.81 4.41
N VAL A 78 1.00 0.89 5.30
CA VAL A 78 2.41 0.87 4.94
C VAL A 78 3.06 -0.40 5.44
N VAL A 79 3.64 -1.18 4.52
CA VAL A 79 4.31 -2.45 4.83
C VAL A 79 5.74 -2.41 4.32
N GLU A 80 6.69 -2.92 5.10
CA GLU A 80 8.09 -3.02 4.69
C GLU A 80 8.37 -4.42 4.12
N ASN A 81 9.01 -4.47 2.96
CA ASN A 81 9.52 -5.70 2.36
C ASN A 81 11.04 -5.78 2.56
N PRO A 82 11.55 -6.60 3.49
CA PRO A 82 12.99 -6.77 3.71
C PRO A 82 13.68 -7.43 2.49
N ASP A 83 12.94 -8.23 1.72
CA ASP A 83 13.44 -9.00 0.59
C ASP A 83 13.33 -8.26 -0.76
N TYR A 84 13.26 -6.92 -0.74
CA TYR A 84 13.11 -6.10 -1.94
C TYR A 84 14.24 -6.28 -2.96
N LEU A 85 15.45 -6.67 -2.51
CA LEU A 85 16.60 -6.94 -3.36
C LEU A 85 16.46 -8.22 -4.19
N LEU A 86 15.56 -9.14 -3.81
CA LEU A 86 15.28 -10.36 -4.58
C LEU A 86 14.38 -10.11 -5.80
N GLY A 87 13.96 -8.87 -6.03
CA GLY A 87 13.23 -8.42 -7.20
C GLY A 87 11.84 -7.89 -6.88
N MET A 88 11.24 -7.20 -7.86
CA MET A 88 9.92 -6.56 -7.71
C MET A 88 8.81 -7.54 -7.32
N SER A 89 8.92 -8.80 -7.74
CA SER A 89 7.95 -9.86 -7.44
C SER A 89 7.81 -10.13 -5.93
N THR A 90 8.86 -9.94 -5.12
CA THR A 90 8.74 -10.08 -3.66
C THR A 90 7.88 -8.96 -3.06
N SER A 91 8.03 -7.73 -3.58
CA SER A 91 7.22 -6.59 -3.13
C SER A 91 5.75 -6.76 -3.53
N MET A 92 5.50 -7.26 -4.74
CA MET A 92 4.15 -7.60 -5.19
C MET A 92 3.53 -8.71 -4.33
N ARG A 93 4.30 -9.75 -4.00
CA ARG A 93 3.86 -10.84 -3.11
C ARG A 93 3.47 -10.31 -1.73
N VAL A 94 4.29 -9.45 -1.13
CA VAL A 94 3.99 -8.81 0.16
C VAL A 94 2.69 -8.02 0.06
N GLY A 95 2.52 -7.18 -0.97
CA GLY A 95 1.28 -6.41 -1.16
C GLY A 95 0.04 -7.27 -1.29
N VAL A 96 0.09 -8.34 -2.09
CA VAL A 96 -1.04 -9.28 -2.22
C VAL A 96 -1.30 -10.02 -0.91
N ALA A 97 -0.25 -10.47 -0.21
CA ALA A 97 -0.39 -11.15 1.09
C ALA A 97 -1.07 -10.25 2.13
N THR A 98 -0.70 -8.96 2.19
CA THR A 98 -1.36 -7.98 3.08
C THR A 98 -2.86 -7.87 2.81
N LEU A 99 -3.27 -7.85 1.54
CA LEU A 99 -4.70 -7.85 1.19
C LEU A 99 -5.40 -9.14 1.63
N LEU A 100 -4.75 -10.29 1.50
CA LEU A 100 -5.32 -11.61 1.86
C LEU A 100 -5.38 -11.84 3.38
N GLU A 101 -4.40 -11.34 4.14
CA GLU A 101 -4.41 -11.40 5.61
C GLU A 101 -5.56 -10.58 6.18
N GLY A 102 -5.86 -9.42 5.59
CA GLY A 102 -7.04 -8.61 5.90
C GLY A 102 -8.38 -9.32 5.62
N LYS A 103 -8.43 -10.18 4.59
CA LYS A 103 -9.60 -11.03 4.30
C LYS A 103 -9.76 -12.19 5.29
N SER A 104 -8.66 -12.72 5.81
CA SER A 104 -8.69 -13.91 6.70
C SER A 104 -9.37 -13.65 8.05
N ALA A 105 -9.46 -12.38 8.47
CA ALA A 105 -10.25 -11.98 9.64
C ALA A 105 -11.78 -12.15 9.47
N LYS A 106 -12.28 -12.35 8.23
CA LYS A 106 -13.72 -12.52 7.92
C LYS A 106 -14.18 -13.99 7.80
N VAL A 107 -13.28 -14.97 7.73
CA VAL A 107 -13.67 -16.36 7.42
C VAL A 107 -14.20 -17.15 8.65
N GLY A 108 -14.15 -16.58 9.86
CA GLY A 108 -14.56 -17.27 11.10
C GLY A 108 -15.94 -16.96 11.68
N GLN A 109 -16.70 -15.98 11.18
CA GLN A 109 -17.97 -15.59 11.82
C GLN A 109 -19.20 -16.03 11.04
N ARG A 110 -19.45 -17.34 11.05
CA ARG A 110 -20.77 -17.90 10.70
C ARG A 110 -21.05 -19.22 11.42
N MET A 111 -20.95 -19.24 12.75
CA MET A 111 -21.72 -20.12 13.67
C MET A 111 -21.20 -19.99 15.10
N GLY A 112 -22.11 -19.76 16.06
CA GLY A 112 -21.85 -19.90 17.50
C GLY A 112 -22.10 -18.63 18.30
N GLN A 113 -23.19 -18.65 19.08
CA GLN A 113 -23.49 -17.69 20.14
C GLN A 113 -22.50 -17.84 21.31
N ASP A 114 -22.42 -16.76 22.08
CA ASP A 114 -22.06 -16.67 23.49
C ASP A 114 -20.58 -16.55 23.93
N GLU A 115 -20.41 -15.48 24.73
CA GLU A 115 -19.47 -15.24 25.83
C GLU A 115 -18.07 -14.63 25.55
N ASP A 116 -17.98 -13.36 26.00
CA ASP A 116 -16.89 -12.70 26.70
C ASP A 116 -15.45 -12.89 26.21
N LYS A 117 -14.89 -11.82 25.63
CA LYS A 117 -13.49 -11.44 25.88
C LYS A 117 -13.16 -9.99 25.56
N GLU A 118 -12.31 -9.47 26.44
CA GLU A 118 -12.04 -8.07 26.71
C GLU A 118 -11.36 -7.31 25.57
N LYS A 119 -11.65 -6.01 25.59
CA LYS A 119 -11.22 -4.97 24.67
C LYS A 119 -9.70 -4.78 24.67
N ARG A 120 -9.08 -5.03 23.51
CA ARG A 120 -7.94 -4.26 22.99
C ARG A 120 -8.23 -3.92 21.53
N GLN A 121 -9.03 -2.88 21.33
CA GLN A 121 -9.34 -2.32 20.02
C GLN A 121 -8.15 -1.50 19.54
N GLY A 122 -7.25 -2.14 18.80
CA GLY A 122 -6.49 -1.45 17.76
C GLY A 122 -7.37 -1.44 16.52
N GLU A 123 -7.56 -0.28 15.90
CA GLU A 123 -8.30 -0.12 14.64
C GLU A 123 -7.66 -0.98 13.55
N GLN A 124 -8.15 -2.21 13.42
CA GLN A 124 -7.75 -3.13 12.37
C GLN A 124 -8.58 -2.77 11.13
N SER A 125 -7.98 -1.95 10.27
CA SER A 125 -8.55 -1.63 8.95
C SER A 125 -8.75 -2.92 8.15
N GLN A 126 -9.97 -3.11 7.64
CA GLN A 126 -10.42 -4.33 7.00
C GLN A 126 -10.19 -4.24 5.48
N PHE A 127 -9.41 -5.16 4.91
CA PHE A 127 -9.10 -5.19 3.47
C PHE A 127 -10.05 -6.15 2.74
N ASP A 128 -11.02 -5.62 1.99
CA ASP A 128 -11.97 -6.41 1.20
C ASP A 128 -11.99 -5.94 -0.27
N ALA A 129 -11.10 -6.51 -1.08
CA ALA A 129 -10.91 -6.15 -2.49
C ALA A 129 -10.97 -7.38 -3.42
N ASP A 130 -11.83 -7.37 -4.43
CA ASP A 130 -11.94 -8.45 -5.43
C ASP A 130 -10.80 -8.45 -6.45
N SER A 131 -10.26 -7.26 -6.72
CA SER A 131 -9.15 -7.05 -7.63
C SER A 131 -8.11 -6.09 -7.03
N ALA A 132 -6.93 -6.02 -7.63
CA ALA A 132 -5.87 -5.11 -7.20
C ALA A 132 -5.18 -4.45 -8.40
N LEU A 133 -5.06 -3.12 -8.34
CA LEU A 133 -4.21 -2.33 -9.23
C LEU A 133 -2.79 -2.26 -8.66
N ILE A 134 -1.80 -2.68 -9.44
CA ILE A 134 -0.38 -2.53 -9.07
C ILE A 134 0.15 -1.22 -9.67
N MET A 135 0.54 -0.30 -8.80
CA MET A 135 1.12 1.00 -9.18
C MET A 135 2.62 0.98 -8.89
N LEU A 136 3.44 1.39 -9.86
CA LEU A 136 4.87 1.58 -9.66
C LEU A 136 5.11 2.96 -9.05
N GLY A 137 5.77 3.02 -7.89
CA GLY A 137 6.00 4.27 -7.14
C GLY A 137 6.85 5.32 -7.86
N ASP A 138 7.42 4.97 -9.02
CA ASP A 138 8.33 5.81 -9.79
C ASP A 138 7.74 6.34 -11.11
N GLN A 139 6.42 6.25 -11.26
CA GLN A 139 5.63 6.70 -12.41
C GLN A 139 4.83 7.98 -12.07
N PRO A 140 5.48 9.16 -11.99
CA PRO A 140 4.84 10.37 -11.49
C PRO A 140 3.78 10.97 -12.43
N LEU A 141 3.66 10.44 -13.66
CA LEU A 141 2.67 10.89 -14.65
C LEU A 141 1.36 10.10 -14.58
N ILE A 142 1.21 9.20 -13.61
CA ILE A 142 -0.03 8.46 -13.41
C ILE A 142 -1.13 9.39 -12.90
N THR A 143 -2.34 9.21 -13.42
CA THR A 143 -3.54 9.95 -13.03
C THR A 143 -4.63 8.98 -12.60
N ALA A 144 -5.57 9.45 -11.78
CA ALA A 144 -6.72 8.69 -11.31
C ALA A 144 -7.76 8.42 -12.40
#